data_AF-A0A1Z4BY27-F1
#
_entry.id   AF-A0A1Z4BY27-F1
#
_cell.length_a   1.000
_cell.length_b   1.000
_cell.length_c   1.000
_cell.angle_alpha   90.00
_cell.angle_beta   90.00
_cell.angle_gamma   90.00
#
_symmetry.space_group_name_H-M   'P 1'
#
loop_
_entity.id
_entity.type
_entity.pdbx_description
1 polymer ?
#
loop_
_entity_poly.entity_id
_entity_poly.type
_entity_poly.pdbx_seq_one_letter_code
_entity_poly.pdbx_strand_id
1 'polypeptide(L)' 'MLQTYEAVLEPNGHLQFLETLPTLITTSCRVLVTFTTETQPADTALCGATLSETALAQDWSRNEEDAAWAHLQPAK' A
#
# COMPACT_ATOMS: atom_id res chain seq x y z
N MET A 1 -8.10 1.87 17.85
CA MET A 1 -7.53 1.70 16.49
C MET A 1 -6.18 2.42 16.47
N LEU A 2 -5.17 1.87 15.80
CA LEU A 2 -3.89 2.57 15.61
C LEU A 2 -4.07 3.63 14.52
N GLN A 3 -3.51 4.82 14.75
CA GLN A 3 -3.51 5.90 13.77
C GLN A 3 -2.08 6.09 13.27
N THR A 4 -1.92 6.06 11.95
CA THR A 4 -0.64 6.24 11.27
C THR A 4 -0.62 7.60 10.62
N TYR A 5 0.51 8.29 10.69
CA TYR A 5 0.74 9.56 10.01
C TYR A 5 2.00 9.42 9.17
N GLU A 6 1.95 9.96 7.95
CA GLU A 6 3.14 10.03 7.11
C GLU A 6 4.02 11.21 7.51
N ALA A 7 5.32 11.00 7.44
CA ALA A 7 6.31 12.00 7.76
C ALA A 7 7.57 11.80 6.92
N VAL A 8 8.26 12.91 6.65
CA VAL A 8 9.60 12.90 6.07
C VAL A 8 10.61 12.81 7.22
N LEU A 9 11.46 11.79 7.20
CA LEU A 9 12.59 11.66 8.12
C LEU A 9 13.79 12.42 7.58
N GLU A 10 14.20 13.45 8.29
CA GLU A 10 15.40 14.23 7.99
C GLU A 10 16.67 13.51 8.48
N PRO A 11 17.85 13.78 7.87
CA PRO A 11 19.12 13.17 8.27
C PRO A 11 19.52 13.41 9.74
N ASN A 12 18.97 14.46 10.37
CA ASN A 12 19.18 14.78 11.78
C ASN A 12 18.27 13.99 12.75
N GLY A 13 17.41 13.10 12.22
CA GLY A 13 16.46 12.32 13.01
C GLY A 13 15.13 13.03 13.26
N HIS A 14 14.90 14.22 12.71
CA HIS A 14 13.64 14.94 12.84
C HIS A 14 12.57 14.39 11.88
N LEU A 15 11.38 14.13 12.39
CA LEU A 15 10.22 13.72 11.59
C LEU A 15 9.33 14.93 11.29
N GLN A 16 9.17 15.26 10.02
CA GLN A 16 8.24 16.29 9.55
C GLN A 16 6.96 15.63 9.05
N PHE A 17 5.88 15.71 9.83
CA PHE A 17 4.59 15.15 9.44
C PHE A 17 4.02 15.87 8.22
N LEU A 18 3.58 15.09 7.23
CA LEU A 18 2.95 15.59 6.01
C LEU A 18 1.51 16.05 6.24
N GLU A 19 0.89 15.50 7.28
CA GLU A 19 -0.47 15.82 7.71
C GLU A 19 -0.46 16.60 9.03
N THR A 20 -1.54 17.33 9.29
CA THR A 20 -1.71 18.02 10.57
C THR A 20 -1.97 17.00 11.66
N LEU A 21 -1.04 16.88 12.60
CA LEU A 21 -1.25 16.06 13.78
C LEU A 21 -2.42 16.60 14.61
N PRO A 22 -3.21 15.73 15.26
CA PRO A 22 -4.23 16.17 16.18
C PRO A 22 -3.60 17.03 17.27
N THR A 23 -4.25 18.13 17.58
CA THR A 23 -3.95 18.99 18.73
C THR A 23 -4.05 18.27 20.08
N LEU A 24 -4.47 17.00 20.08
CA LEU A 24 -4.63 16.13 21.25
C LEU A 24 -3.34 15.47 21.75
N ILE A 25 -2.18 15.66 21.09
CA ILE A 25 -0.90 15.21 21.68
C ILE A 25 -0.49 16.20 22.77
N THR A 26 -1.13 16.09 23.93
CA THR A 26 -0.90 16.93 25.11
C THR A 26 0.15 16.35 26.06
N THR A 27 0.53 15.08 25.87
CA THR A 27 1.47 14.34 26.70
C THR A 27 2.38 13.47 25.83
N SER A 28 3.65 13.30 26.22
CA SER A 28 4.58 12.41 25.52
C SER A 28 4.04 10.98 25.41
N CYS A 29 4.08 10.41 24.21
CA CYS A 29 3.61 9.05 23.95
C CYS A 29 4.66 8.25 23.17
N ARG A 30 4.53 6.91 23.20
CA ARG A 30 5.35 6.02 22.39
C ARG A 30 4.76 5.94 20.98
N VAL A 31 5.62 6.00 19.97
CA VAL A 31 5.24 5.87 18.57
C VAL A 31 5.98 4.69 17.92
N LEU A 32 5.41 4.16 16.85
CA LEU A 32 6.06 3.20 15.96
C LEU A 32 6.51 3.96 14.71
N VAL A 33 7.75 3.76 14.29
CA VAL A 33 8.31 4.38 13.10
C VAL A 33 8.62 3.27 12.10
N THR A 34 7.99 3.35 10.94
CA THR A 34 8.25 2.46 9.81
C THR A 34 8.89 3.28 8.70
N PHE A 35 10.06 2.84 8.24
CA PHE A 35 10.77 3.51 7.16
C PHE A 35 10.18 3.02 5.84
N THR A 36 9.56 3.92 5.09
CA THR A 36 9.07 3.68 3.74
C THR A 36 10.23 3.87 2.78
N THR A 37 11.14 2.90 2.74
CA THR A 37 12.11 2.83 1.64
C THR A 37 11.30 2.54 0.38
N GLU A 38 11.29 3.45 -0.60
CA GLU A 38 11.09 3.03 -1.98
C GLU A 38 12.22 2.05 -2.23
N THR A 39 11.94 0.76 -2.13
CA THR A 39 12.87 -0.28 -2.53
C THR A 39 13.23 0.09 -3.96
N GLN A 40 14.41 0.68 -4.16
CA GLN A 40 15.01 0.87 -5.48
C GLN A 40 14.79 -0.46 -6.17
N PRO A 41 13.97 -0.51 -7.26
CA PRO A 41 13.19 -1.68 -7.62
C PRO A 41 14.07 -2.89 -7.52
N ALA A 42 13.96 -3.62 -6.41
CA ALA A 42 14.87 -4.70 -6.10
C ALA A 42 14.46 -5.80 -7.06
N ASP A 43 15.13 -5.83 -8.21
CA ASP A 43 14.76 -6.59 -9.38
C ASP A 43 13.25 -6.60 -9.63
N THR A 44 12.73 -5.61 -10.37
CA THR A 44 11.43 -5.76 -11.03
C THR A 44 11.35 -7.07 -11.82
N ALA A 45 12.49 -7.66 -12.20
CA ALA A 45 12.62 -9.00 -12.76
C ALA A 45 12.25 -10.17 -11.80
N LEU A 46 12.34 -10.00 -10.47
CA LEU A 46 11.93 -10.98 -9.46
C LEU A 46 10.58 -10.65 -8.81
N CYS A 47 9.94 -9.54 -9.19
CA CYS A 47 8.60 -9.25 -8.73
C CYS A 47 7.64 -10.30 -9.28
N GLY A 48 7.15 -11.18 -8.41
CA GLY A 48 6.22 -12.26 -8.79
C GLY A 48 4.96 -11.74 -9.51
N ALA A 49 4.55 -10.49 -9.23
CA ALA A 49 3.47 -9.82 -9.95
C ALA A 49 3.83 -9.58 -11.43
N THR A 50 5.01 -9.03 -11.72
CA THR A 50 5.49 -8.80 -13.11
C THR A 50 5.70 -10.12 -13.86
N LEU A 51 6.21 -11.16 -13.19
CA LEU A 51 6.40 -12.48 -13.79
C LEU A 51 5.07 -13.19 -14.09
N SER A 52 4.05 -12.96 -13.26
CA SER A 52 2.73 -13.60 -13.41
C SER A 52 1.80 -12.82 -14.32
N GLU A 53 2.12 -11.55 -14.64
CA GLU A 53 1.25 -10.63 -15.39
C GLU A 53 0.78 -11.22 -16.72
N THR A 54 1.70 -11.77 -17.53
CA THR A 54 1.34 -12.33 -18.85
C THR A 54 0.46 -13.57 -18.72
N ALA A 55 0.73 -14.44 -17.74
CA ALA A 55 -0.04 -15.66 -17.52
C ALA A 55 -1.44 -15.35 -16.99
N LEU A 56 -1.54 -14.42 -16.02
CA LEU A 56 -2.81 -13.97 -15.45
C LEU A 56 -3.66 -13.20 -16.47
N ALA A 57 -3.05 -12.36 -17.31
CA ALA A 57 -3.77 -11.61 -18.33
C ALA A 57 -4.49 -12.54 -19.34
N GLN A 58 -3.87 -13.67 -19.69
CA GLN A 58 -4.48 -14.67 -20.58
C GLN A 58 -5.60 -15.46 -19.91
N ASP A 59 -5.48 -15.74 -18.61
CA ASP A 59 -6.47 -16.52 -17.86
C ASP A 59 -7.68 -15.66 -17.48
N TRP A 60 -7.45 -14.38 -17.12
CA TRP A 60 -8.51 -13.42 -16.80
C TRP A 60 -9.29 -12.91 -18.00
N SER A 61 -8.76 -12.97 -19.23
CA SER A 61 -9.49 -12.55 -20.44
C SER A 61 -10.47 -13.62 -20.96
N ARG A 62 -10.77 -14.63 -20.15
CA ARG A 62 -11.65 -15.75 -20.53
C ARG A 62 -13.10 -15.41 -20.22
N ASN A 63 -14.00 -15.83 -21.11
CA ASN A 63 -15.45 -15.60 -20.95
C ASN A 63 -16.01 -16.24 -19.66
N GLU A 64 -15.37 -17.30 -19.17
CA GLU A 64 -15.71 -17.96 -17.91
C GLU A 64 -15.53 -17.03 -16.71
N GLU A 65 -14.49 -16.19 -16.72
CA GLU A 65 -14.22 -15.21 -15.67
C GLU A 65 -15.26 -14.08 -15.71
N ASP A 66 -15.59 -13.55 -16.90
CA ASP A 66 -16.65 -12.55 -17.06
C ASP A 66 -18.01 -13.06 -16.53
N ALA A 67 -18.34 -14.33 -16.80
CA ALA A 67 -19.54 -14.97 -16.29
C ALA A 67 -19.50 -15.11 -14.75
N ALA A 68 -18.36 -15.52 -14.19
CA ALA A 68 -18.18 -15.62 -12.73
C ALA A 68 -18.35 -14.25 -12.05
N TRP A 69 -17.81 -13.18 -12.64
CA TRP A 69 -17.90 -11.82 -12.09
C TRP A 69 -19.31 -11.24 -12.18
N ALA A 70 -20.10 -11.62 -13.19
CA ALA A 70 -21.50 -11.23 -13.30
C ALA A 70 -22.35 -11.72 -12.11
N HIS A 71 -21.99 -12.86 -11.52
CA HIS A 71 -22.68 -13.40 -10.34
C HIS A 71 -22.36 -12.66 -9.02
N LEU A 72 -21.30 -11.85 -9.00
CA LEU A 72 -20.89 -11.08 -7.82
C LEU A 72 -21.44 -9.65 -7.81
N GLN A 73 -22.15 -9.25 -8.86
CA GLN A 73 -22.79 -7.95 -8.90
C GLN A 73 -23.93 -7.90 -7.86
N PRO A 74 -24.01 -6.84 -7.04
CA PRO A 74 -25.10 -6.70 -6.08
C PRO A 74 -26.44 -6.68 -6.83
N ALA A 75 -27.45 -7.35 -6.26
CA ALA A 75 -28.80 -7.29 -6.79
C ALA A 75 -29.23 -5.81 -6.89
N LYS A 76 -29.64 -5.42 -8.10
CA LYS A 76 -30.04 -4.05 -8.44
C LYS A 76 -31.25 -3.59 -7.62
#